data_AF-A0AAV8XYS0-F1
#
_entry.id   AF-A0AAV8XYS0-F1
#
_cell.length_a   1.000
_cell.length_b   1.000
_cell.length_c   1.000
_cell.angle_alpha   90.00
_cell.angle_beta   90.00
_cell.angle_gamma   90.00
#
_symmetry.space_group_name_H-M   'P 1'
#
loop_
_entity.id
_entity.type
_entity.pdbx_description
1 polymer ?
#
loop_
_entity_poly.entity_id
_entity_poly.type
_entity_poly.pdbx_seq_one_letter_code
_entity_poly.pdbx_strand_id
1 'polypeptide(L)' 'MNKDDYMDALNKLNLTVTKAYKINQNIKFEVFIHKVDGLGDDFKMESQRDIHQRATDDLNDSGIFQTFYS' A
#
# COMPACT_ATOMS: atom_id res chain seq x y z
N MET A 1 1.54 14.73 -8.11
CA MET A 1 0.60 14.22 -7.08
C MET A 1 0.94 14.96 -5.80
N ASN A 2 -0.01 15.65 -5.15
CA ASN A 2 0.30 16.26 -3.85
C ASN A 2 0.30 15.18 -2.76
N LYS A 3 0.95 15.44 -1.63
CA LYS A 3 1.06 14.50 -0.51
C LYS A 3 -0.30 14.04 0.01
N ASP A 4 -1.25 14.95 0.07
CA ASP A 4 -2.61 14.67 0.52
C ASP A 4 -3.36 13.70 -0.42
N ASP A 5 -3.12 13.79 -1.74
CA ASP A 5 -3.77 12.91 -2.72
C ASP A 5 -3.36 11.45 -2.56
N TYR A 6 -2.07 11.19 -2.27
CA TYR A 6 -1.61 9.80 -2.10
C TYR A 6 -1.96 9.24 -0.73
N MET A 7 -2.06 10.08 0.31
CA MET A 7 -2.52 9.65 1.63
C MET A 7 -3.99 9.22 1.61
N ASP A 8 -4.86 9.97 0.92
CA ASP A 8 -6.27 9.57 0.74
C ASP A 8 -6.40 8.26 -0.07
N ALA A 9 -5.57 8.11 -1.11
CA ALA A 9 -5.49 6.88 -1.90
C ALA A 9 -5.04 5.67 -1.06
N LEU A 10 -4.04 5.85 -0.18
CA LEU A 10 -3.56 4.82 0.75
C LEU A 10 -4.67 4.38 1.73
N ASN A 11 -5.41 5.33 2.30
CA ASN A 11 -6.53 5.01 3.19
C ASN A 11 -7.62 4.17 2.49
N LYS A 12 -7.95 4.52 1.24
CA LYS A 12 -8.91 3.77 0.42
C LYS A 12 -8.39 2.39 0.04
N LEU A 13 -7.10 2.27 -0.25
CA LEU A 13 -6.44 1.00 -0.50
C LEU A 13 -6.56 0.08 0.71
N ASN A 14 -6.18 0.56 1.91
CA ASN A 14 -6.27 -0.22 3.16
C ASN A 14 -7.70 -0.73 3.39
N LEU A 15 -8.71 0.14 3.29
CA LEU A 15 -10.11 -0.26 3.47
C LEU A 15 -10.53 -1.36 2.48
N THR A 16 -10.08 -1.26 1.23
CA THR A 16 -10.40 -2.20 0.16
C THR A 16 -9.72 -3.55 0.38
N VAL A 17 -8.42 -3.53 0.67
CA VAL A 17 -7.61 -4.73 0.92
C VAL A 17 -8.13 -5.48 2.14
N THR A 18 -8.37 -4.77 3.25
CA THR A 18 -8.89 -5.37 4.49
C THR A 18 -10.25 -6.05 4.26
N LYS A 19 -11.14 -5.41 3.50
CA LYS A 19 -12.46 -6.00 3.18
C LYS A 19 -12.34 -7.23 2.28
N ALA A 20 -11.55 -7.14 1.22
CA ALA A 20 -11.40 -8.23 0.26
C ALA A 20 -10.65 -9.45 0.87
N TYR A 21 -9.64 -9.20 1.71
CA TYR A 21 -8.89 -10.27 2.39
C TYR A 21 -9.75 -11.05 3.40
N LYS A 22 -10.68 -10.37 4.10
CA LYS A 22 -11.66 -11.04 4.98
C LYS A 22 -12.57 -12.03 4.24
N ILE A 23 -12.75 -11.84 2.92
CA ILE A 23 -13.57 -12.70 2.07
C ILE A 23 -12.74 -13.82 1.43
N ASN A 24 -11.52 -13.49 0.97
CA ASN A 24 -10.60 -14.45 0.38
C ASN A 24 -9.17 -14.13 0.81
N GLN A 25 -8.63 -14.91 1.73
CA GLN A 25 -7.25 -14.75 2.22
C GLN A 25 -6.18 -15.11 1.16
N ASN A 26 -6.54 -15.78 0.07
CA ASN A 26 -5.61 -16.12 -1.02
C ASN A 26 -5.57 -15.07 -2.14
N ILE A 27 -6.33 -13.98 -2.02
CA ILE A 27 -6.34 -12.92 -3.04
C ILE A 27 -4.97 -12.21 -3.06
N LYS A 28 -4.46 -11.95 -4.26
CA LYS A 28 -3.24 -11.17 -4.46
C LYS A 28 -3.62 -9.73 -4.81
N PHE A 29 -2.97 -8.77 -4.16
CA PHE A 29 -3.14 -7.35 -4.44
C PHE A 29 -1.88 -6.82 -5.10
N GLU A 30 -2.05 -6.11 -6.22
CA GLU A 30 -0.97 -5.40 -6.91
C GLU A 30 -1.32 -3.91 -6.93
N VAL A 31 -0.41 -3.07 -6.43
CA VAL A 31 -0.61 -1.62 -6.30
C VAL A 31 0.27 -0.90 -7.32
N PHE A 32 -0.37 -0.17 -8.23
CA PHE A 32 0.32 0.65 -9.23
C PHE A 32 0.39 2.11 -8.76
N ILE A 33 1.61 2.63 -8.62
CA ILE A 33 1.84 4.05 -8.31
C ILE A 33 1.94 4.79 -9.65
N HIS A 34 0.92 5.59 -9.98
CA HIS A 34 0.82 6.32 -11.25
C HIS A 34 0.97 7.84 -11.06
N LYS A 35 1.28 8.59 -12.14
CA LYS A 35 1.61 10.03 -12.16
C LYS A 35 2.90 10.44 -11.43
N VAL A 36 3.98 9.71 -11.67
CA VAL A 36 5.33 10.06 -11.19
C VAL A 36 6.18 10.81 -12.23
N ASP A 37 5.64 11.06 -13.42
CA ASP A 37 6.36 11.55 -14.60
C ASP A 37 6.97 12.97 -14.49
N GLY A 38 6.75 13.67 -13.38
CA GLY A 38 7.30 15.02 -13.12
C GLY A 38 8.14 15.14 -11.84
N LEU A 39 8.47 14.02 -11.18
CA LEU A 39 9.20 13.99 -9.93
C LEU A 39 10.62 13.45 -10.15
N GLY A 40 11.62 13.99 -9.45
CA GLY A 40 12.98 13.49 -9.49
C GLY A 40 13.07 12.03 -9.03
N ASP A 41 14.03 11.26 -9.55
CA ASP A 41 14.13 9.82 -9.31
C ASP A 41 14.27 9.48 -7.82
N ASP A 42 15.00 10.30 -7.05
CA ASP A 42 15.10 10.14 -5.59
C ASP A 42 13.73 10.26 -4.90
N PHE A 43 12.91 11.22 -5.32
CA PHE A 43 11.57 11.41 -4.78
C PHE A 43 10.64 10.24 -5.13
N LYS A 44 10.82 9.62 -6.31
CA LYS A 44 10.08 8.42 -6.70
C LYS A 44 10.45 7.23 -5.82
N MET A 45 11.75 7.02 -5.59
CA MET A 45 12.24 5.92 -4.75
C MET A 45 11.78 6.07 -3.29
N GLU A 46 11.87 7.28 -2.73
CA GLU A 46 11.37 7.55 -1.38
C GLU A 46 9.85 7.38 -1.28
N SER A 47 9.10 7.89 -2.27
CA SER A 47 7.63 7.76 -2.28
C SER A 47 7.20 6.29 -2.44
N GLN A 48 7.87 5.51 -3.30
CA GLN A 48 7.61 4.08 -3.40
C GLN A 48 7.87 3.37 -2.07
N ARG A 49 8.99 3.68 -1.42
CA ARG A 49 9.38 3.05 -0.15
C ARG A 49 8.40 3.38 0.97
N ASP A 50 8.01 4.66 1.11
CA ASP A 50 7.04 5.11 2.11
C ASP A 50 5.66 4.47 1.88
N ILE A 51 5.18 4.42 0.63
CA ILE A 51 3.92 3.76 0.27
C ILE A 51 3.95 2.27 0.60
N HIS A 52 5.02 1.57 0.22
CA HIS A 52 5.16 0.14 0.46
C HIS A 52 5.23 -0.17 1.96
N GLN A 53 6.04 0.59 2.71
CA GLN A 53 6.18 0.44 4.15
C GLN A 53 4.83 0.62 4.85
N ARG A 54 4.14 1.74 4.59
CA ARG A 54 2.83 2.03 5.20
C ARG A 54 1.77 1.01 4.84
N ALA A 55 1.66 0.63 3.56
CA ALA A 55 0.68 -0.38 3.15
C ALA A 55 0.95 -1.73 3.83
N THR A 56 2.23 -2.11 4.01
CA THR A 56 2.60 -3.35 4.70
C THR A 56 2.30 -3.26 6.20
N ASP A 57 2.66 -2.16 6.85
CA ASP A 57 2.43 -1.95 8.29
C ASP A 57 0.93 -1.89 8.61
N ASP A 58 0.14 -1.20 7.81
CA ASP A 58 -1.32 -1.14 7.93
C ASP A 58 -1.98 -2.53 7.80
N LEU A 59 -1.47 -3.36 6.89
CA LEU A 59 -1.93 -4.74 6.75
C LEU A 59 -1.49 -5.62 7.92
N ASN A 60 -0.26 -5.45 8.42
CA ASN A 60 0.21 -6.15 9.61
C ASN A 60 -0.62 -5.79 10.86
N ASP A 61 -0.91 -4.51 11.07
CA ASP A 61 -1.70 -4.02 12.21
C ASP A 61 -3.16 -4.50 12.15
N SER A 62 -3.71 -4.67 10.96
CA SER A 62 -5.05 -5.24 10.77
C SER A 62 -5.17 -6.74 11.11
N GLY A 63 -4.08 -7.39 11.54
CA GLY A 63 -4.03 -8.82 11.91
C GLY A 63 -4.10 -9.77 10.71
N ILE A 64 -3.88 -9.25 9.50
CA ILE A 64 -4.01 -9.96 8.23
C ILE A 64 -2.75 -10.81 7.91
N PHE A 65 -1.65 -10.56 8.61
CA PHE A 65 -0.38 -11.28 8.44
C PHE A 65 -0.13 -12.24 9.59
N GLN A 66 -0.69 -13.46 9.49
CA GLN A 66 -0.21 -14.59 10.29
C GLN A 66 0.51 -15.59 9.38
N THR A 67 1.84 -15.64 9.58
CA THR A 67 2.79 -16.72 9.23
C THR A 67 3.30 -16.75 7.79
N PHE A 68 4.52 -16.26 7.56
CA PHE A 68 5.57 -16.99 6.82
C PHE A 68 6.96 -16.48 7.25
N TYR A 69 7.39 -16.89 8.44
CA TYR A 69 8.81 -17.13 8.70
C TYR A 69 8.96 -18.62 8.99
N SER A 70 9.68 -19.31 8.10
CA SER A 70 10.32 -20.61 8.33
C SER A 70 11.81 -20.41 8.07
#